data_AF-A0A914LC92-F1
#
_entry.id   AF-A0A914LC92-F1
#
_cell.length_a   1.000
_cell.length_b   1.000
_cell.length_c   1.000
_cell.angle_alpha   90.00
_cell.angle_beta   90.00
_cell.angle_gamma   90.00
#
_symmetry.space_group_name_H-M   'P 1'
#
loop_
_entity.id
_entity.type
_entity.pdbx_description
1 polymer ?
#
loop_
_entity_poly.entity_id
_entity_poly.type
_entity_poly.pdbx_seq_one_letter_code
_entity_poly.pdbx_strand_id
1 'polypeptide(L)'
;MEFVLHNRKDAKLAPSEMYSKLGATSTTNPIKNNLKQKQLQNSLNSWLSFSFTFKKLGICTLFILFIYALISSVIEREYFTESKMPSQRKAQQILRIAQISPLVKTIPPGNYGGTERAVYYLVEALVKRGHKVTLFASNNSNKTSATLAPSGPEIGLSEDLSPYIPMFKSVRQNASKFDILHFHTDFFLEETRQILRDKKAAMAVTTHGLIIGRIYQLGFEYNTIPLISISNDQRVHVEGNPNWIATVHHGLPKDLYKFIEHPQVEAGKGPYLAFLGRFHKDKRPDLAIETFSALSCR
;
A
#
# COMPACT_ATOMS: atom_id res chain seq x y z
N MET A 1 -3.27 -29.31 15.23
CA MET A 1 -3.50 -28.45 14.05
C MET A 1 -2.41 -28.78 13.04
N GLU A 2 -2.71 -29.05 11.77
CA GLU A 2 -1.71 -29.46 10.76
C GLU A 2 -1.25 -28.25 9.93
N PHE A 3 0.07 -28.01 9.84
CA PHE A 3 0.61 -26.93 9.00
C PHE A 3 0.77 -27.44 7.57
N VAL A 4 -0.15 -27.08 6.69
CA VAL A 4 -0.10 -27.49 5.28
C VAL A 4 0.32 -26.32 4.41
N LEU A 5 1.59 -26.34 3.95
CA LEU A 5 2.11 -25.34 3.03
C LEU A 5 1.73 -25.70 1.59
N HIS A 6 0.75 -25.00 1.03
CA HIS A 6 0.40 -25.12 -0.38
C HIS A 6 1.28 -24.19 -1.21
N ASN A 7 2.36 -24.72 -1.79
CA ASN A 7 3.12 -24.02 -2.83
C ASN A 7 2.58 -24.45 -4.21
N ARG A 8 2.42 -23.51 -5.15
CA ARG A 8 1.90 -23.79 -6.52
C ARG A 8 2.82 -24.67 -7.39
N LYS A 9 3.95 -25.12 -6.87
CA LYS A 9 4.83 -26.10 -7.51
C LYS A 9 5.22 -27.15 -6.48
N ASP A 10 5.10 -28.40 -6.86
CA ASP A 10 5.28 -29.62 -6.08
C ASP A 10 6.67 -29.73 -5.42
N ALA A 11 6.89 -29.00 -4.34
CA ALA A 11 8.03 -29.18 -3.47
C ALA A 11 7.54 -29.38 -2.04
N LYS A 12 7.35 -30.64 -1.67
CA LYS A 12 7.25 -31.07 -0.27
C LYS A 12 8.65 -30.97 0.34
N LEU A 13 9.01 -29.81 0.87
CA LEU A 13 10.21 -29.68 1.71
C LEU A 13 9.79 -29.86 3.17
N ALA A 14 10.52 -30.69 3.90
CA ALA A 14 10.29 -30.88 5.33
C ALA A 14 10.66 -29.60 6.10
N PRO A 15 9.92 -29.23 7.17
CA PRO A 15 10.19 -28.00 7.94
C PRO A 15 11.64 -27.87 8.42
N SER A 16 12.28 -28.99 8.77
CA SER A 16 13.68 -29.05 9.24
C SER A 16 14.72 -28.60 8.20
N GLU A 17 14.48 -28.85 6.90
CA GLU A 17 15.38 -28.44 5.82
C GLU A 17 15.28 -26.94 5.49
N MET A 18 14.19 -26.27 5.93
CA MET A 18 14.00 -24.84 5.76
C MET A 18 14.74 -24.02 6.82
N TYR A 19 14.78 -24.48 8.09
CA TYR A 19 15.45 -23.77 9.19
C TYR A 19 16.95 -23.58 8.94
N SER A 20 17.62 -24.57 8.32
CA SER A 20 19.06 -24.48 8.02
C SER A 20 19.39 -23.46 6.92
N LYS A 21 18.46 -23.18 5.99
CA LYS A 21 18.65 -22.21 4.90
C LYS A 21 18.45 -20.76 5.33
N LEU A 22 17.86 -20.50 6.49
CA LEU A 22 17.53 -19.14 6.96
C LEU A 22 18.59 -18.52 7.90
N GLY A 23 19.72 -19.20 8.15
CA GLY A 23 20.91 -18.59 8.76
C GLY A 23 20.72 -17.96 10.15
N ALA A 24 19.74 -18.41 10.93
CA ALA A 24 19.50 -17.87 12.26
C ALA A 24 20.44 -18.49 13.31
N THR A 25 21.64 -17.91 13.50
CA THR A 25 22.43 -18.12 14.71
C THR A 25 22.01 -17.09 15.75
N SER A 26 21.36 -17.55 16.83
CA SER A 26 21.02 -16.72 17.98
C SER A 26 22.28 -16.39 18.78
N THR A 27 22.63 -15.11 18.91
CA THR A 27 23.52 -14.64 19.98
C THR A 27 22.81 -13.52 20.75
N THR A 28 22.28 -13.85 21.93
CA THR A 28 21.73 -12.90 22.88
C THR A 28 22.86 -12.39 23.79
N ASN A 29 23.05 -11.07 23.84
CA ASN A 29 24.10 -10.44 24.63
C ASN A 29 23.49 -9.92 25.97
N PRO A 30 23.83 -10.46 27.15
CA PRO A 30 23.05 -10.25 28.40
C PRO A 30 23.22 -8.86 29.04
N ILE A 31 24.17 -8.05 28.59
CA ILE A 31 24.63 -6.86 29.32
C ILE A 31 23.74 -5.62 29.07
N LYS A 32 22.96 -5.59 27.97
CA LYS A 32 22.08 -4.43 27.64
C LYS A 32 20.73 -4.39 28.39
N ASN A 33 20.30 -5.49 29.04
CA ASN A 33 19.01 -5.53 29.74
C ASN A 33 19.05 -4.90 31.14
N ASN A 34 20.18 -4.96 31.85
CA ASN A 34 20.27 -4.42 33.21
C ASN A 34 20.27 -2.88 33.27
N LEU A 35 20.79 -2.19 32.24
CA LEU A 35 20.79 -0.72 32.19
C LEU A 35 19.39 -0.15 31.91
N LYS A 36 18.61 -0.79 31.03
CA LYS A 36 17.22 -0.38 30.74
C LYS A 36 16.27 -0.62 31.92
N GLN A 37 16.42 -1.72 32.67
CA GLN A 37 15.61 -1.98 33.85
C GLN A 37 15.88 -0.97 34.97
N LYS A 38 17.15 -0.61 35.24
CA LYS A 38 17.50 0.39 36.26
C LYS A 38 16.98 1.80 35.92
N GLN A 39 16.96 2.17 34.63
CA GLN A 39 16.42 3.45 34.16
C GLN A 39 14.89 3.53 34.30
N LEU A 40 14.18 2.43 33.98
CA LEU A 40 12.73 2.31 34.16
C LEU A 40 12.32 2.39 35.64
N GLN A 41 13.08 1.74 36.52
CA GLN A 41 12.78 1.70 37.95
C GLN A 41 13.04 3.06 38.63
N ASN A 42 14.05 3.80 38.19
CA ASN A 42 14.29 5.18 38.65
C ASN A 42 13.23 6.17 38.13
N SER A 43 12.69 5.96 36.92
CA SER A 43 11.56 6.74 36.38
C SER A 43 10.26 6.48 37.13
N LEU A 44 10.00 5.22 37.51
CA LEU A 44 8.82 4.85 38.30
C LEU A 44 8.86 5.43 39.72
N ASN A 45 10.04 5.45 40.35
CA ASN A 45 10.20 6.03 41.69
C ASN A 45 10.09 7.57 41.70
N SER A 46 10.50 8.26 40.62
CA SER A 46 10.26 9.71 40.51
C SER A 46 8.79 10.04 40.21
N TRP A 47 8.06 9.14 39.54
CA TRP A 47 6.62 9.25 39.34
C TRP A 47 5.82 9.07 40.64
N LEU A 48 6.22 8.13 41.48
CA LEU A 48 5.56 7.88 42.77
C LEU A 48 5.78 9.02 43.78
N SER A 49 6.96 9.67 43.79
CA SER A 49 7.20 10.86 44.62
C SER A 49 6.52 12.13 44.07
N PHE A 50 6.24 12.21 42.77
CA PHE A 50 5.42 13.28 42.19
C PHE A 50 3.92 13.16 42.53
N SER A 51 3.45 11.93 42.79
CA SER A 51 2.05 11.63 43.10
C SER A 51 1.59 12.07 44.51
N PHE A 52 2.51 12.41 45.41
CA PHE A 52 2.18 12.78 46.78
C PHE A 52 1.80 14.26 46.97
N THR A 53 2.09 15.14 46.00
CA THR A 53 1.72 16.57 46.04
C THR A 53 0.32 16.84 45.44
N PHE A 54 -0.34 15.84 44.85
CA PHE A 54 -1.58 16.01 44.09
C PHE A 54 -2.89 15.82 44.88
N LYS A 55 -2.85 15.62 46.20
CA LYS A 55 -4.08 15.49 47.02
C LYS A 55 -4.84 16.80 47.28
N LYS A 56 -4.35 17.95 46.80
CA LYS A 56 -5.07 19.25 46.88
C LYS A 56 -5.49 19.85 45.53
N LEU A 57 -5.22 19.19 44.39
CA LEU A 57 -5.49 19.72 43.05
C LEU A 57 -6.55 18.95 42.23
N GLY A 58 -7.20 17.94 42.81
CA GLY A 58 -8.09 17.02 42.07
C GLY A 58 -9.26 17.70 41.34
N ILE A 59 -9.80 18.79 41.88
CA ILE A 59 -10.92 19.52 41.25
C ILE A 59 -10.42 20.37 40.07
N CYS A 60 -9.27 21.04 40.21
CA CYS A 60 -8.71 21.86 39.13
C CYS A 60 -8.24 21.02 37.94
N THR A 61 -7.63 19.85 38.18
CA THR A 61 -7.16 18.97 37.08
C THR A 61 -8.34 18.36 36.32
N LEU A 62 -9.40 17.94 37.01
CA LEU A 62 -10.63 17.47 36.36
C LEU A 62 -11.31 18.59 35.58
N PHE A 63 -11.29 19.83 36.08
CA PHE A 63 -11.85 20.98 35.39
C PHE A 63 -11.04 21.35 34.13
N ILE A 64 -9.71 21.27 34.19
CA ILE A 64 -8.83 21.49 33.03
C ILE A 64 -9.03 20.40 31.97
N LEU A 65 -9.14 19.12 32.37
CA LEU A 65 -9.43 18.02 31.45
C LEU A 65 -10.81 18.14 30.82
N PHE A 66 -11.80 18.62 31.59
CA PHE A 66 -13.14 18.88 31.09
C PHE A 66 -13.16 20.05 30.08
N ILE A 67 -12.47 21.15 30.38
CA ILE A 67 -12.30 22.26 29.43
C ILE A 67 -11.55 21.79 28.18
N TYR A 68 -10.49 20.98 28.32
CA TYR A 68 -9.76 20.43 27.19
C TYR A 68 -10.65 19.53 26.33
N ALA A 69 -11.45 18.64 26.93
CA ALA A 69 -12.41 17.80 26.21
C ALA A 69 -13.53 18.62 25.53
N LEU A 70 -13.97 19.71 26.16
CA LEU A 70 -14.99 20.60 25.61
C LEU A 70 -14.43 21.41 24.43
N ILE A 71 -13.21 21.94 24.56
CA ILE A 71 -12.49 22.61 23.48
C ILE A 71 -12.19 21.63 22.36
N SER A 72 -11.70 20.42 22.64
CA SER A 72 -11.51 19.36 21.64
C SER A 72 -12.81 18.96 20.97
N SER A 73 -13.93 18.90 21.69
CA SER A 73 -15.25 18.61 21.09
C SER A 73 -15.78 19.77 20.24
N VAL A 74 -15.51 21.02 20.62
CA VAL A 74 -15.88 22.22 19.84
C VAL A 74 -15.01 22.35 18.60
N ILE A 75 -13.69 22.11 18.73
CA ILE A 75 -12.74 22.02 17.63
C ILE A 75 -13.10 20.84 16.71
N GLU A 76 -13.37 19.65 17.23
CA GLU A 76 -13.83 18.53 16.40
C GLU A 76 -15.15 18.86 15.72
N ARG A 77 -16.11 19.52 16.39
CA ARG A 77 -17.33 19.99 15.71
C ARG A 77 -17.03 21.02 14.64
N GLU A 78 -16.23 22.05 14.87
CA GLU A 78 -15.88 23.06 13.86
C GLU A 78 -15.05 22.49 12.70
N TYR A 79 -14.14 21.54 12.96
CA TYR A 79 -13.34 20.88 11.92
C TYR A 79 -14.12 19.78 11.16
N PHE A 80 -15.11 19.12 11.78
CA PHE A 80 -15.97 18.13 11.09
C PHE A 80 -17.23 18.75 10.48
N THR A 81 -17.64 19.94 10.92
CA THR A 81 -18.83 20.63 10.39
C THR A 81 -18.52 21.89 9.60
N GLU A 82 -17.39 21.98 8.90
CA GLU A 82 -17.32 22.80 7.68
C GLU A 82 -16.12 22.46 6.78
N SER A 83 -16.03 21.21 6.32
CA SER A 83 -15.81 21.01 4.88
C SER A 83 -17.18 20.88 4.23
N LYS A 84 -17.85 22.02 4.04
CA LYS A 84 -18.89 22.13 3.00
C LYS A 84 -18.21 21.80 1.67
N MET A 85 -18.15 20.50 1.36
CA MET A 85 -18.04 20.02 0.00
C MET A 85 -19.05 20.83 -0.82
N PRO A 86 -18.63 21.56 -1.85
CA PRO A 86 -19.55 22.38 -2.63
C PRO A 86 -20.72 21.50 -3.06
N SER A 87 -21.90 21.77 -2.49
CA SER A 87 -23.15 21.07 -2.78
C SER A 87 -23.74 21.55 -4.11
N GLN A 88 -22.88 21.71 -5.11
CA GLN A 88 -23.25 21.66 -6.51
C GLN A 88 -22.67 20.34 -7.00
N ARG A 89 -23.51 19.34 -7.25
CA ARG A 89 -23.15 18.29 -8.20
C ARG A 89 -22.95 19.01 -9.54
N LYS A 90 -21.76 19.57 -9.78
CA LYS A 90 -21.28 19.84 -11.13
C LYS A 90 -21.57 18.55 -11.89
N ALA A 91 -22.28 18.64 -13.01
CA ALA A 91 -22.44 17.49 -13.90
C ALA A 91 -21.07 16.81 -14.00
N GLN A 92 -20.98 15.54 -13.59
CA GLN A 92 -19.70 14.84 -13.47
C GLN A 92 -18.99 15.00 -14.81
N GLN A 93 -17.94 15.82 -14.83
CA GLN A 93 -17.25 16.13 -16.07
C GLN A 93 -16.68 14.81 -16.60
N ILE A 94 -17.11 14.41 -17.80
CA ILE A 94 -16.53 13.27 -18.47
C ILE A 94 -15.10 13.65 -18.85
N LEU A 95 -14.14 12.88 -18.35
CA LEU A 95 -12.71 13.12 -18.53
C LEU A 95 -12.12 12.07 -19.47
N ARG A 96 -11.08 12.45 -20.19
CA ARG A 96 -10.21 11.57 -20.97
C ARG A 96 -9.01 11.22 -20.12
N ILE A 97 -8.91 9.96 -19.70
CA ILE A 97 -7.92 9.51 -18.72
C ILE A 97 -7.02 8.47 -19.38
N ALA A 98 -5.72 8.74 -19.43
CA ALA A 98 -4.73 7.72 -19.74
C ALA A 98 -4.33 7.00 -18.45
N GLN A 99 -4.46 5.68 -18.44
CA GLN A 99 -3.94 4.79 -17.42
C GLN A 99 -2.69 4.13 -17.98
N ILE A 100 -1.53 4.45 -17.42
CA ILE A 100 -0.23 3.94 -17.88
C ILE A 100 0.21 2.85 -16.91
N SER A 101 0.09 1.59 -17.33
CA SER A 101 0.37 0.45 -16.49
C SER A 101 1.80 -0.07 -16.61
N PRO A 102 2.27 -0.88 -15.65
CA PRO A 102 3.42 -1.74 -15.88
C PRO A 102 3.16 -2.70 -17.05
N LEU A 103 4.24 -3.09 -17.73
CA LEU A 103 4.28 -4.15 -18.73
C LEU A 103 4.67 -5.51 -18.12
N VAL A 104 4.72 -5.61 -16.78
CA VAL A 104 5.15 -6.81 -16.04
C VAL A 104 4.18 -7.98 -16.24
N LYS A 105 2.87 -7.71 -16.26
CA LYS A 105 1.80 -8.68 -16.55
C LYS A 105 0.76 -8.07 -17.52
N THR A 106 -0.11 -8.92 -18.07
CA THR A 106 -1.32 -8.47 -18.75
C THR A 106 -2.33 -7.81 -17.80
N ILE A 107 -3.22 -7.01 -18.37
CA ILE A 107 -4.35 -6.39 -17.68
C ILE A 107 -5.68 -6.83 -18.32
N PRO A 108 -6.59 -7.47 -17.56
CA PRO A 108 -6.38 -8.01 -16.22
C PRO A 108 -5.31 -9.13 -16.21
N PRO A 109 -4.60 -9.32 -15.08
CA PRO A 109 -3.63 -10.38 -14.96
C PRO A 109 -4.31 -11.75 -14.82
N GLY A 110 -3.81 -12.74 -15.54
CA GLY A 110 -4.36 -14.10 -15.50
C GLY A 110 -4.21 -14.76 -14.11
N ASN A 111 -2.98 -14.83 -13.61
CA ASN A 111 -2.67 -15.45 -12.32
C ASN A 111 -2.24 -14.39 -11.29
N TYR A 112 -0.95 -14.14 -11.25
CA TYR A 112 -0.31 -13.16 -10.35
C TYR A 112 -0.22 -11.79 -11.03
N GLY A 113 -0.30 -10.73 -10.23
CA GLY A 113 -0.24 -9.33 -10.68
C GLY A 113 -1.07 -8.43 -9.76
N GLY A 114 -0.53 -8.11 -8.57
CA GLY A 114 -1.25 -7.28 -7.60
C GLY A 114 -1.52 -5.88 -8.13
N THR A 115 -0.47 -5.24 -8.65
CA THR A 115 -0.53 -3.93 -9.30
C THR A 115 -1.47 -3.95 -10.50
N GLU A 116 -1.27 -4.89 -11.43
CA GLU A 116 -2.08 -4.98 -12.65
C GLU A 116 -3.56 -5.22 -12.35
N ARG A 117 -3.87 -5.98 -11.30
CA ARG A 117 -5.24 -6.20 -10.83
C ARG A 117 -5.85 -4.93 -10.23
N ALA A 118 -5.07 -4.16 -9.46
CA ALA A 118 -5.52 -2.88 -8.92
C ALA A 118 -5.78 -1.86 -10.06
N VAL A 119 -4.88 -1.78 -11.04
CA VAL A 119 -5.06 -0.94 -12.24
C VAL A 119 -6.30 -1.36 -13.01
N TYR A 120 -6.50 -2.66 -13.22
CA TYR A 120 -7.71 -3.18 -13.86
C TYR A 120 -8.99 -2.71 -13.15
N TYR A 121 -9.11 -2.90 -11.83
CA TYR A 121 -10.30 -2.47 -11.09
C TYR A 121 -10.53 -0.96 -11.15
N LEU A 122 -9.45 -0.17 -11.10
CA LEU A 122 -9.54 1.28 -11.25
C LEU A 122 -10.06 1.66 -12.64
N VAL A 123 -9.50 1.05 -13.70
CA VAL A 123 -9.92 1.27 -15.09
C VAL A 123 -11.40 0.96 -15.27
N GLU A 124 -11.86 -0.22 -14.86
CA GLU A 124 -13.26 -0.61 -15.01
C GLU A 124 -14.19 0.31 -14.20
N ALA A 125 -13.79 0.73 -13.00
CA ALA A 125 -14.56 1.65 -12.18
C ALA A 125 -14.64 3.07 -12.77
N LEU A 126 -13.60 3.53 -13.47
CA LEU A 126 -13.57 4.81 -14.17
C LEU A 126 -14.44 4.77 -15.44
N VAL A 127 -14.35 3.69 -16.22
CA VAL A 127 -15.20 3.49 -17.39
C VAL A 127 -16.68 3.40 -16.98
N LYS A 128 -16.99 2.64 -15.92
CA LYS A 128 -18.37 2.54 -15.37
C LYS A 128 -18.93 3.90 -14.90
N ARG A 129 -18.05 4.84 -14.50
CA ARG A 129 -18.42 6.22 -14.15
C ARG A 129 -18.59 7.14 -15.36
N GLY A 130 -18.41 6.64 -16.59
CA GLY A 130 -18.60 7.38 -17.83
C GLY A 130 -17.35 8.10 -18.33
N HIS A 131 -16.18 7.93 -17.70
CA HIS A 131 -14.93 8.52 -18.19
C HIS A 131 -14.43 7.79 -19.43
N LYS A 132 -13.78 8.52 -20.35
CA LYS A 132 -13.12 7.96 -21.53
C LYS A 132 -11.72 7.51 -21.15
N VAL A 133 -11.56 6.21 -20.86
CA VAL A 133 -10.29 5.66 -20.40
C VAL A 133 -9.52 5.04 -21.56
N THR A 134 -8.24 5.38 -21.68
CA THR A 134 -7.28 4.68 -22.53
C THR A 134 -6.23 3.99 -21.65
N LEU A 135 -6.07 2.69 -21.80
CA LEU A 135 -5.13 1.88 -21.04
C LEU A 135 -3.90 1.57 -21.89
N PHE A 136 -2.75 2.13 -21.51
CA PHE A 136 -1.44 1.76 -22.03
C PHE A 136 -0.95 0.54 -21.25
N ALA A 137 -0.90 -0.63 -21.90
CA ALA A 137 -0.59 -1.90 -21.27
C ALA A 137 0.11 -2.86 -22.23
N SER A 138 0.53 -4.02 -21.71
CA SER A 138 1.17 -5.07 -22.51
C SER A 138 0.23 -5.60 -23.60
N ASN A 139 0.80 -6.02 -24.74
CA ASN A 139 0.08 -6.31 -25.98
C ASN A 139 -1.00 -7.41 -25.86
N ASN A 140 -0.87 -8.31 -24.88
CA ASN A 140 -1.80 -9.41 -24.66
C ASN A 140 -2.93 -9.05 -23.65
N SER A 141 -2.98 -7.81 -23.18
CA SER A 141 -4.07 -7.28 -22.36
C SER A 141 -5.31 -7.12 -23.24
N ASN A 142 -6.41 -7.84 -22.94
CA ASN A 142 -7.55 -7.92 -23.86
C ASN A 142 -8.95 -7.97 -23.20
N LYS A 143 -9.04 -7.96 -21.87
CA LYS A 143 -10.33 -8.08 -21.14
C LYS A 143 -10.64 -6.84 -20.31
N THR A 144 -10.66 -5.67 -20.96
CA THR A 144 -11.02 -4.39 -20.32
C THR A 144 -12.06 -3.64 -21.15
N SER A 145 -12.87 -2.83 -20.47
CA SER A 145 -13.85 -1.93 -21.10
C SER A 145 -13.22 -0.62 -21.62
N ALA A 146 -11.95 -0.37 -21.30
CA ALA A 146 -11.21 0.81 -21.79
C ALA A 146 -10.72 0.64 -23.23
N THR A 147 -10.42 1.76 -23.90
CA THR A 147 -9.67 1.72 -25.15
C THR A 147 -8.25 1.26 -24.88
N LEU A 148 -7.80 0.19 -25.52
CA LEU A 148 -6.44 -0.30 -25.36
C LEU A 148 -5.47 0.47 -26.25
N ALA A 149 -4.32 0.84 -25.67
CA ALA A 149 -3.13 1.31 -26.38
C ALA A 149 -2.00 0.29 -26.14
N PRO A 150 -1.90 -0.77 -26.96
CA PRO A 150 -0.85 -1.78 -26.84
C PRO A 150 0.53 -1.11 -26.86
N SER A 151 1.36 -1.42 -25.87
CA SER A 151 2.55 -0.62 -25.57
C SER A 151 3.86 -1.44 -25.52
N GLY A 152 3.79 -2.76 -25.68
CA GLY A 152 4.96 -3.65 -25.64
C GLY A 152 4.63 -5.07 -25.18
N PRO A 153 5.57 -6.02 -25.27
CA PRO A 153 5.39 -7.37 -24.75
C PRO A 153 5.21 -7.38 -23.23
N GLU A 154 4.62 -8.46 -22.70
CA GLU A 154 4.71 -8.76 -21.27
C GLU A 154 6.16 -9.12 -20.92
N ILE A 155 6.76 -8.44 -19.94
CA ILE A 155 8.17 -8.62 -19.57
C ILE A 155 8.38 -9.54 -18.36
N GLY A 156 7.34 -9.87 -17.60
CA GLY A 156 7.45 -10.69 -16.40
C GLY A 156 8.43 -10.08 -15.38
N LEU A 157 9.35 -10.90 -14.88
CA LEU A 157 10.39 -10.48 -13.93
C LEU A 157 11.70 -10.06 -14.63
N SER A 158 11.66 -9.79 -15.93
CA SER A 158 12.83 -9.34 -16.68
C SER A 158 13.37 -8.03 -16.11
N GLU A 159 14.69 -7.92 -16.03
CA GLU A 159 15.39 -6.67 -15.73
C GLU A 159 15.48 -5.76 -16.98
N ASP A 160 15.20 -6.29 -18.17
CA ASP A 160 15.13 -5.50 -19.39
C ASP A 160 13.88 -4.61 -19.39
N LEU A 161 14.14 -3.32 -19.18
CA LEU A 161 13.16 -2.25 -19.15
C LEU A 161 13.01 -1.54 -20.51
N SER A 162 13.75 -1.95 -21.54
CA SER A 162 13.67 -1.36 -22.88
C SER A 162 12.25 -1.36 -23.50
N PRO A 163 11.35 -2.32 -23.18
CA PRO A 163 9.98 -2.30 -23.70
C PRO A 163 9.13 -1.09 -23.25
N TYR A 164 9.54 -0.37 -22.21
CA TYR A 164 8.84 0.84 -21.76
C TYR A 164 9.20 2.08 -22.59
N ILE A 165 10.36 2.11 -23.25
CA ILE A 165 10.81 3.24 -24.08
C ILE A 165 9.74 3.60 -25.15
N PRO A 166 9.27 2.66 -25.98
CA PRO A 166 8.22 2.97 -26.96
C PRO A 166 6.90 3.37 -26.31
N MET A 167 6.55 2.80 -25.14
CA MET A 167 5.36 3.22 -24.38
C MET A 167 5.44 4.68 -23.97
N PHE A 168 6.52 5.11 -23.32
CA PHE A 168 6.69 6.49 -22.88
C PHE A 168 6.77 7.47 -24.06
N LYS A 169 7.38 7.07 -25.18
CA LYS A 169 7.34 7.85 -26.43
C LYS A 169 5.90 8.05 -26.91
N SER A 170 5.11 6.99 -26.94
CA SER A 170 3.69 7.04 -27.34
C SER A 170 2.86 7.92 -26.39
N VAL A 171 3.04 7.78 -25.08
CA VAL A 171 2.38 8.61 -24.07
C VAL A 171 2.73 10.09 -24.28
N ARG A 172 4.01 10.43 -24.43
CA ARG A 172 4.45 11.82 -24.65
C ARG A 172 3.84 12.44 -25.91
N GLN A 173 3.76 11.68 -27.00
CA GLN A 173 3.16 12.13 -28.27
C GLN A 173 1.65 12.34 -28.17
N ASN A 174 0.97 11.54 -27.35
CA ASN A 174 -0.49 11.56 -27.23
C ASN A 174 -1.00 12.33 -26.01
N ALA A 175 -0.11 12.84 -25.15
CA ALA A 175 -0.46 13.45 -23.87
C ALA A 175 -1.50 14.58 -23.97
N SER A 176 -1.50 15.39 -25.04
CA SER A 176 -2.48 16.46 -25.26
C SER A 176 -3.91 15.97 -25.52
N LYS A 177 -4.11 14.68 -25.80
CA LYS A 177 -5.42 14.06 -26.00
C LYS A 177 -6.14 13.77 -24.68
N PHE A 178 -5.44 13.84 -23.55
CA PHE A 178 -5.94 13.45 -22.25
C PHE A 178 -6.05 14.64 -21.31
N ASP A 179 -7.03 14.58 -20.42
CA ASP A 179 -7.19 15.53 -19.32
C ASP A 179 -6.34 15.09 -18.11
N ILE A 180 -6.18 13.77 -17.94
CA ILE A 180 -5.38 13.14 -16.88
C ILE A 180 -4.44 12.08 -17.45
N LEU A 181 -3.18 12.10 -17.02
CA LEU A 181 -2.21 11.02 -17.18
C LEU A 181 -1.93 10.39 -15.80
N HIS A 182 -2.36 9.15 -15.61
CA HIS A 182 -2.17 8.41 -14.35
C HIS A 182 -1.21 7.26 -14.56
N PHE A 183 -0.04 7.36 -13.93
CA PHE A 183 1.04 6.39 -14.05
C PHE A 183 1.04 5.41 -12.88
N HIS A 184 1.34 4.16 -13.19
CA HIS A 184 1.61 3.07 -12.24
C HIS A 184 3.02 2.50 -12.43
N THR A 185 3.90 3.28 -13.05
CA THR A 185 5.29 2.97 -13.40
C THR A 185 6.23 3.79 -12.51
N ASP A 186 6.19 3.56 -11.20
CA ASP A 186 6.93 4.28 -10.16
C ASP A 186 8.47 4.15 -10.25
N PHE A 187 8.96 3.30 -11.16
CA PHE A 187 10.37 3.11 -11.49
C PHE A 187 10.85 3.96 -12.68
N PHE A 188 9.97 4.75 -13.33
CA PHE A 188 10.29 5.64 -14.46
C PHE A 188 9.93 7.10 -14.16
N LEU A 189 10.39 7.60 -13.02
CA LEU A 189 10.07 8.95 -12.56
C LEU A 189 10.70 10.04 -13.44
N GLU A 190 11.89 9.80 -14.01
CA GLU A 190 12.55 10.78 -14.89
C GLU A 190 11.78 10.97 -16.20
N GLU A 191 11.40 9.87 -16.86
CA GLU A 191 10.62 9.89 -18.09
C GLU A 191 9.25 10.53 -17.84
N THR A 192 8.63 10.23 -16.70
CA THR A 192 7.39 10.87 -16.26
C THR A 192 7.56 12.39 -16.10
N ARG A 193 8.67 12.83 -15.49
CA ARG A 193 8.97 14.25 -15.30
C ARG A 193 9.14 15.00 -16.62
N GLN A 194 9.76 14.39 -17.62
CA GLN A 194 9.90 14.99 -18.95
C GLN A 194 8.52 15.22 -19.61
N ILE A 195 7.56 14.32 -19.39
CA ILE A 195 6.19 14.50 -19.90
C ILE A 195 5.48 15.65 -19.15
N LEU A 196 5.70 15.77 -17.84
CA LEU A 196 5.07 16.80 -17.00
C LEU A 196 5.42 18.22 -17.46
N ARG A 197 6.69 18.46 -17.82
CA ARG A 197 7.17 19.79 -18.25
C ARG A 197 6.52 20.28 -19.55
N ASP A 198 6.14 19.35 -20.42
CA ASP A 198 5.76 19.66 -21.80
C ASP A 198 4.25 19.78 -22.03
N LYS A 199 3.41 19.49 -21.02
CA LYS A 199 1.99 19.16 -21.24
C LYS A 199 1.06 19.80 -20.21
N LYS A 200 -0.17 20.10 -20.68
CA LYS A 200 -1.25 20.70 -19.87
C LYS A 200 -2.08 19.68 -19.07
N ALA A 201 -1.93 18.39 -19.35
CA ALA A 201 -2.71 17.35 -18.67
C ALA A 201 -2.33 17.28 -17.19
N ALA A 202 -3.32 17.08 -16.32
CA ALA A 202 -3.05 16.78 -14.92
C ALA A 202 -2.35 15.42 -14.83
N MET A 203 -1.41 15.27 -13.90
CA MET A 203 -0.58 14.07 -13.78
C MET A 203 -0.54 13.57 -12.35
N ALA A 204 -0.55 12.25 -12.19
CA ALA A 204 -0.25 11.61 -10.93
C ALA A 204 0.46 10.26 -11.15
N VAL A 205 1.33 9.89 -10.22
CA VAL A 205 1.98 8.57 -10.16
C VAL A 205 1.51 7.86 -8.90
N THR A 206 0.90 6.69 -9.02
CA THR A 206 0.65 5.81 -7.86
C THR A 206 1.81 4.86 -7.67
N THR A 207 2.37 4.87 -6.47
CA THR A 207 3.48 4.00 -6.06
C THR A 207 2.94 2.74 -5.41
N HIS A 208 3.14 1.57 -6.02
CA HIS A 208 2.54 0.30 -5.56
C HIS A 208 3.52 -0.54 -4.73
N GLY A 209 4.82 -0.33 -4.92
CA GLY A 209 5.88 -1.07 -4.26
C GLY A 209 6.38 -0.41 -2.98
N LEU A 210 7.30 -1.10 -2.32
CA LEU A 210 8.22 -0.44 -1.41
C LEU A 210 9.09 0.50 -2.23
N ILE A 211 9.08 1.77 -1.88
CA ILE A 211 9.99 2.76 -2.44
C ILE A 211 11.30 2.52 -1.70
N ILE A 212 12.26 1.87 -2.36
CA ILE A 212 13.58 1.55 -1.79
C ILE A 212 14.68 1.88 -2.80
N GLY A 213 15.86 2.25 -2.30
CA GLY A 213 17.06 2.46 -3.12
C GLY A 213 16.89 3.49 -4.23
N ARG A 214 17.17 3.11 -5.49
CA ARG A 214 17.32 4.01 -6.65
C ARG A 214 16.09 4.89 -6.96
N ILE A 215 14.88 4.49 -6.55
CA ILE A 215 13.68 5.33 -6.70
C ILE A 215 13.79 6.62 -5.86
N TYR A 216 14.48 6.57 -4.70
CA TYR A 216 14.81 7.76 -3.91
C TYR A 216 15.74 8.73 -4.63
N GLN A 217 16.80 8.20 -5.24
CA GLN A 217 17.88 9.01 -5.81
C GLN A 217 17.47 9.77 -7.08
N LEU A 218 16.46 9.30 -7.82
CA LEU A 218 16.09 9.88 -9.12
C LEU A 218 14.72 10.59 -9.12
N GLY A 219 13.89 10.36 -8.09
CA GLY A 219 12.48 10.78 -8.09
C GLY A 219 12.17 12.08 -7.35
N PHE A 220 12.70 12.22 -6.14
CA PHE A 220 12.12 13.12 -5.13
C PHE A 220 12.95 14.36 -4.81
N GLU A 221 14.19 14.46 -5.31
CA GLU A 221 15.07 15.61 -5.07
C GLU A 221 14.43 16.94 -5.49
N TYR A 222 13.55 16.91 -6.51
CA TYR A 222 12.90 18.09 -7.05
C TYR A 222 11.45 18.30 -6.61
N ASN A 223 10.84 17.39 -5.83
CA ASN A 223 9.45 17.50 -5.34
C ASN A 223 8.41 17.88 -6.43
N THR A 224 8.65 17.52 -7.70
CA THR A 224 7.83 18.01 -8.84
C THR A 224 6.74 17.04 -9.28
N ILE A 225 6.96 15.74 -9.13
CA ILE A 225 6.05 14.71 -9.63
C ILE A 225 4.95 14.48 -8.59
N PRO A 226 3.66 14.67 -8.91
CA PRO A 226 2.57 14.41 -7.97
C PRO A 226 2.42 12.91 -7.70
N LEU A 227 2.53 12.51 -6.43
CA LEU A 227 2.54 11.10 -6.02
C LEU A 227 1.30 10.75 -5.21
N ILE A 228 0.82 9.53 -5.42
CA ILE A 228 -0.27 8.92 -4.68
C ILE A 228 0.27 7.67 -3.98
N SER A 229 0.20 7.66 -2.65
CA SER A 229 0.52 6.47 -1.87
C SER A 229 -0.69 5.54 -1.77
N ILE A 230 -0.44 4.23 -1.65
CA ILE A 230 -1.49 3.22 -1.48
C ILE A 230 -1.85 2.96 -0.01
N SER A 231 -1.08 3.55 0.91
CA SER A 231 -1.38 3.60 2.34
C SER A 231 -0.67 4.80 3.00
N ASN A 232 -1.11 5.16 4.21
CA ASN A 232 -0.37 6.12 5.04
C ASN A 232 0.93 5.50 5.57
N ASP A 233 0.92 4.20 5.87
CA ASP A 233 2.10 3.45 6.34
C ASP A 233 3.23 3.44 5.30
N GLN A 234 2.89 3.37 4.00
CA GLN A 234 3.88 3.46 2.92
C GLN A 234 4.71 4.75 3.03
N ARG A 235 4.09 5.88 3.41
CA ARG A 235 4.77 7.18 3.47
C ARG A 235 5.82 7.26 4.59
N VAL A 236 5.60 6.56 5.69
CA VAL A 236 6.52 6.58 6.87
C VAL A 236 7.87 5.98 6.53
N HIS A 237 7.89 5.06 5.57
CA HIS A 237 9.10 4.37 5.13
C HIS A 237 9.82 5.10 4.00
N VAL A 238 9.37 6.32 3.66
CA VAL A 238 9.87 7.11 2.52
C VAL A 238 10.72 8.27 2.98
N GLU A 239 12.03 8.13 2.82
CA GLU A 239 13.00 9.21 3.03
C GLU A 239 12.88 10.31 1.97
N GLY A 240 13.30 11.53 2.32
CA GLY A 240 13.25 12.71 1.44
C GLY A 240 11.98 13.55 1.57
N ASN A 241 11.69 14.38 0.56
CA ASN A 241 10.49 15.23 0.49
C ASN A 241 9.67 14.95 -0.79
N PRO A 242 9.09 13.76 -0.93
CA PRO A 242 8.20 13.42 -2.04
C PRO A 242 6.92 14.29 -2.06
N ASN A 243 6.44 14.64 -3.25
CA ASN A 243 5.21 15.41 -3.45
C ASN A 243 3.96 14.53 -3.30
N TRP A 244 3.69 14.05 -2.09
CA TRP A 244 2.49 13.27 -1.80
C TRP A 244 1.23 14.14 -1.87
N ILE A 245 0.45 13.99 -2.94
CA ILE A 245 -0.80 14.74 -3.11
C ILE A 245 -2.01 14.03 -2.52
N ALA A 246 -1.97 12.70 -2.37
CA ALA A 246 -3.08 11.91 -1.83
C ALA A 246 -2.64 10.52 -1.34
N THR A 247 -3.42 9.94 -0.43
CA THR A 247 -3.38 8.51 -0.11
C THR A 247 -4.65 7.89 -0.66
N VAL A 248 -4.53 6.89 -1.54
CA VAL A 248 -5.66 6.17 -2.12
C VAL A 248 -5.47 4.68 -1.92
N HIS A 249 -6.18 4.12 -0.95
CA HIS A 249 -6.18 2.68 -0.70
C HIS A 249 -6.78 1.92 -1.88
N HIS A 250 -6.20 0.76 -2.20
CA HIS A 250 -6.79 -0.11 -3.20
C HIS A 250 -8.16 -0.62 -2.76
N GLY A 251 -9.13 -0.48 -3.64
CA GLY A 251 -10.44 -1.09 -3.50
C GLY A 251 -10.50 -2.47 -4.15
N LEU A 252 -11.52 -3.24 -3.77
CA LEU A 252 -11.94 -4.44 -4.46
C LEU A 252 -13.35 -4.20 -5.06
N PRO A 253 -13.71 -4.85 -6.17
CA PRO A 253 -15.09 -4.87 -6.62
C PRO A 253 -15.99 -5.42 -5.49
N LYS A 254 -17.11 -4.73 -5.24
CA LYS A 254 -18.01 -5.05 -4.11
C LYS A 254 -18.50 -6.49 -4.12
N ASP A 255 -18.75 -7.01 -5.31
CA ASP A 255 -19.34 -8.33 -5.52
C ASP A 255 -18.29 -9.41 -5.83
N LEU A 256 -17.00 -9.11 -5.64
CA LEU A 256 -15.92 -10.07 -5.92
C LEU A 256 -15.87 -11.20 -4.90
N TYR A 257 -16.14 -10.90 -3.63
CA TYR A 257 -16.12 -11.86 -2.54
C TYR A 257 -17.37 -11.70 -1.69
N LYS A 258 -17.92 -12.84 -1.25
CA LYS A 258 -19.00 -12.87 -0.28
C LYS A 258 -18.41 -13.16 1.09
N PHE A 259 -18.61 -12.25 2.04
CA PHE A 259 -18.30 -12.53 3.43
C PHE A 259 -19.25 -13.60 3.97
N ILE A 260 -18.69 -14.59 4.67
CA ILE A 260 -19.44 -15.67 5.31
C ILE A 260 -19.09 -15.60 6.79
N GLU A 261 -20.02 -15.09 7.61
CA GLU A 261 -19.82 -14.90 9.05
C GLU A 261 -19.64 -16.23 9.79
N HIS A 262 -20.35 -17.26 9.34
CA HIS A 262 -20.29 -18.61 9.90
C HIS A 262 -19.90 -19.60 8.79
N PRO A 263 -18.59 -19.77 8.50
CA PRO A 263 -18.16 -20.72 7.50
C PRO A 263 -18.52 -22.13 7.93
N GLN A 264 -19.08 -22.92 7.01
CA GLN A 264 -19.34 -24.34 7.23
C GLN A 264 -17.99 -25.04 7.40
N VAL A 265 -17.69 -25.51 8.60
CA VAL A 265 -16.50 -26.31 8.86
C VAL A 265 -16.91 -27.77 8.71
N GLU A 266 -16.14 -28.56 7.95
CA GLU A 266 -16.43 -29.99 7.82
C GLU A 266 -16.48 -30.65 9.21
N ALA A 267 -17.45 -31.54 9.44
CA ALA A 267 -17.59 -32.25 10.70
C ALA A 267 -16.27 -32.96 11.06
N GLY A 268 -15.75 -32.68 12.27
CA GLY A 268 -14.45 -33.19 12.73
C GLY A 268 -13.24 -32.30 12.38
N LYS A 269 -13.41 -31.22 11.60
CA LYS A 269 -12.38 -30.20 11.41
C LYS A 269 -12.64 -29.03 12.36
N GLY A 270 -11.68 -28.79 13.25
CA GLY A 270 -11.69 -27.65 14.17
C GLY A 270 -11.38 -26.32 13.48
N PRO A 271 -11.22 -25.22 14.25
CA PRO A 271 -10.77 -23.96 13.69
C PRO A 271 -9.41 -24.12 12.99
N TYR A 272 -9.18 -23.33 11.95
CA TYR A 272 -7.92 -23.31 11.22
C TYR A 272 -7.30 -21.91 11.22
N LEU A 273 -5.97 -21.87 11.17
CA LEU A 273 -5.21 -20.67 10.87
C LEU A 273 -4.69 -20.78 9.43
N ALA A 274 -4.90 -19.74 8.63
CA ALA A 274 -4.41 -19.67 7.26
C ALA A 274 -3.50 -18.46 7.07
N PHE A 275 -2.34 -18.67 6.44
CA PHE A 275 -1.48 -17.62 5.93
C PHE A 275 -1.47 -17.66 4.41
N LEU A 276 -1.84 -16.55 3.77
CA LEU A 276 -1.83 -16.42 2.31
C LEU A 276 -0.96 -15.23 1.91
N GLY A 277 0.19 -15.52 1.33
CA GLY A 277 1.13 -14.50 0.86
C GLY A 277 2.22 -15.09 -0.01
N ARG A 278 2.95 -14.22 -0.71
CA ARG A 278 4.19 -14.64 -1.37
C ARG A 278 5.16 -15.15 -0.32
N PHE A 279 5.91 -16.20 -0.63
CA PHE A 279 7.03 -16.63 0.18
C PHE A 279 8.21 -15.67 -0.02
N HIS A 280 8.16 -14.53 0.68
CA HIS A 280 9.10 -13.43 0.55
C HIS A 280 9.35 -12.81 1.93
N LYS A 281 10.55 -12.28 2.16
CA LYS A 281 10.93 -11.70 3.46
C LYS A 281 9.92 -10.66 3.96
N ASP A 282 9.45 -9.78 3.08
CA ASP A 282 8.48 -8.72 3.43
C ASP A 282 7.10 -9.26 3.85
N LYS A 283 6.81 -10.54 3.57
CA LYS A 283 5.54 -11.19 3.93
C LYS A 283 5.65 -12.01 5.22
N ARG A 284 6.86 -12.13 5.77
CA ARG A 284 7.15 -12.78 7.05
C ARG A 284 6.49 -14.17 7.24
N PRO A 285 6.64 -15.12 6.29
CA PRO A 285 6.14 -16.48 6.47
C PRO A 285 6.79 -17.20 7.67
N ASP A 286 8.01 -16.81 8.05
CA ASP A 286 8.69 -17.23 9.27
C ASP A 286 7.84 -16.97 10.53
N LEU A 287 7.32 -15.74 10.66
CA LEU A 287 6.49 -15.34 11.79
C LEU A 287 5.14 -16.07 11.80
N ALA A 288 4.59 -16.36 10.62
CA ALA A 288 3.36 -17.15 10.50
C ALA A 288 3.56 -18.59 11.00
N ILE A 289 4.70 -19.21 10.67
CA ILE A 289 5.08 -20.56 11.14
C ILE A 289 5.32 -20.55 12.66
N GLU A 290 6.05 -19.56 13.18
CA GLU A 290 6.29 -19.41 14.61
C GLU A 290 4.97 -19.27 15.39
N THR A 291 4.07 -18.42 14.90
CA THR A 291 2.73 -18.22 15.49
C THR A 291 1.92 -19.52 15.49
N PHE A 292 1.90 -20.24 14.37
CA PHE A 292 1.21 -21.52 14.27
C PHE A 292 1.76 -22.57 15.25
N SER A 293 3.09 -22.63 15.38
CA SER A 293 3.76 -23.57 16.28
C SER A 293 3.45 -23.26 17.74
N ALA A 294 3.49 -21.98 18.12
CA ALA A 294 3.14 -21.54 19.48
C ALA A 294 1.68 -21.84 19.86
N LEU A 295 0.76 -21.78 18.89
CA LEU A 295 -0.66 -22.10 19.08
C LEU A 295 -0.94 -23.61 19.14
N SER A 296 -0.11 -24.42 18.47
CA SER A 296 -0.28 -25.88 18.42
C SER A 296 0.34 -26.62 19.61
N CYS A 297 1.19 -25.94 20.38
CA CYS A 297 1.79 -26.44 21.63
C CYS A 297 0.92 -26.19 22.88
N ARG A 298 -0.31 -25.68 22.72
CA ARG A 298 -1.32 -25.53 23.77
C ARG A 298 -2.47 -26.50 23.53
#